data_AF-A0A1G7FMA8-F1
#
_entry.id   AF-A0A1G7FMA8-F1
#
_cell.length_a   1.000
_cell.length_b   1.000
_cell.length_c   1.000
_cell.angle_alpha   90.00
_cell.angle_beta   90.00
_cell.angle_gamma   90.00
#
_symmetry.space_group_name_H-M   'P 1'
#
loop_
_entity.id
_entity.type
_entity.pdbx_description
1 polymer ?
#
loop_
_entity_poly.entity_id
_entity_poly.type
_entity_poly.pdbx_seq_one_letter_code
_entity_poly.pdbx_strand_id
1 'polypeptide(L)'
;MATKLKLNATTKISLTDGTEQNLGDLQFDLKQFKLPKQFLFLANEVSIKAEKERTPLGEYVETGTTTITFKVYDRALVELAITNQLTEYGSPITIAIENQDSLPILDSYEEDEFIPITFNNLAVYPKKVQKKTYANGSMIDTWQFAELKVSASTYKIGE
;
A
#
# COMPACT_ATOMS: atom_id res chain seq x y z
N MET A 1 -40.34 8.14 -14.81
CA MET A 1 -39.81 6.84 -14.33
C MET A 1 -39.31 7.06 -12.91
N ALA A 2 -39.84 6.32 -11.92
CA ALA A 2 -39.37 6.44 -10.54
C ALA A 2 -38.02 5.74 -10.40
N THR A 3 -36.98 6.50 -10.02
CA THR A 3 -35.65 5.96 -9.72
C THR A 3 -35.80 4.95 -8.59
N LYS A 4 -35.58 3.67 -8.90
CA LYS A 4 -35.70 2.58 -7.93
C LYS A 4 -34.61 2.76 -6.87
N LEU A 5 -34.99 3.22 -5.68
CA LEU A 5 -34.08 3.30 -4.53
C LEU A 5 -33.75 1.88 -4.10
N LYS A 6 -32.57 1.40 -4.47
CA LYS A 6 -32.02 0.15 -3.96
C LYS A 6 -31.23 0.47 -2.69
N LEU A 7 -31.56 -0.19 -1.59
CA LEU A 7 -30.62 -0.33 -0.49
C LEU A 7 -29.45 -1.13 -1.06
N ASN A 8 -28.32 -0.48 -1.33
CA ASN A 8 -27.11 -1.22 -1.68
C ASN A 8 -26.89 -2.23 -0.55
N ALA A 9 -26.77 -3.51 -0.90
CA ALA A 9 -26.27 -4.52 0.03
C ALA A 9 -24.89 -4.02 0.47
N THR A 10 -24.84 -3.42 1.64
CA THR A 10 -23.62 -2.86 2.19
C THR A 10 -22.88 -4.00 2.86
N THR A 11 -21.69 -4.34 2.37
CA THR A 11 -20.67 -5.13 3.07
C THR A 11 -20.07 -4.32 4.24
N LYS A 12 -20.90 -3.55 4.95
CA LYS A 12 -20.50 -2.72 6.08
C LYS A 12 -20.51 -3.61 7.32
N ILE A 13 -19.35 -3.74 7.95
CA ILE A 13 -19.20 -4.43 9.23
C ILE A 13 -19.41 -3.40 10.32
N SER A 14 -20.30 -3.71 11.27
CA SER A 14 -20.51 -2.87 12.45
C SER A 14 -19.36 -3.07 13.41
N LEU A 15 -18.72 -1.99 13.85
CA LEU A 15 -17.65 -2.05 14.86
C LEU A 15 -18.19 -2.03 16.29
N THR A 16 -19.51 -1.98 16.47
CA THR A 16 -20.18 -1.80 17.76
C THR A 16 -21.25 -2.86 18.03
N ASP A 17 -21.30 -3.93 17.24
CA ASP A 17 -22.29 -5.01 17.41
C ASP A 17 -21.88 -6.07 18.46
N GLY A 18 -20.72 -5.86 19.11
CA GLY A 18 -20.19 -6.76 20.14
C GLY A 18 -19.46 -7.98 19.58
N THR A 19 -19.32 -8.10 18.25
CA THR A 19 -18.46 -9.12 17.64
C THR A 19 -17.00 -8.65 17.63
N GLU A 20 -16.07 -9.55 17.99
CA GLU A 20 -14.65 -9.25 17.88
C GLU A 20 -14.25 -9.26 16.40
N GLN A 21 -13.78 -8.11 15.90
CA GLN A 21 -13.37 -7.94 14.51
C GLN A 21 -11.89 -7.56 14.45
N ASN A 22 -11.10 -8.31 13.68
CA ASN A 22 -9.72 -7.93 13.41
C ASN A 22 -9.69 -6.85 12.32
N LEU A 23 -9.44 -5.60 12.72
CA LEU A 23 -9.36 -4.47 11.78
C LEU A 23 -8.29 -4.66 10.69
N GLY A 24 -7.27 -5.50 10.92
CA GLY A 24 -6.22 -5.78 9.92
C GLY A 24 -6.73 -6.53 8.69
N ASP A 25 -7.83 -7.26 8.82
CA ASP A 25 -8.42 -8.06 7.75
C ASP A 25 -9.50 -7.28 6.98
N LEU A 26 -9.84 -6.07 7.46
CA LEU A 26 -10.85 -5.22 6.86
C LEU A 26 -10.27 -4.38 5.72
N GLN A 27 -11.05 -4.23 4.66
CA GLN A 27 -10.70 -3.41 3.49
C GLN A 27 -11.60 -2.18 3.41
N PHE A 28 -11.00 -1.05 3.05
CA PHE A 28 -11.77 0.13 2.67
C PHE A 28 -12.25 0.01 1.22
N ASP A 29 -13.42 0.59 0.94
CA ASP A 29 -13.89 0.75 -0.45
C ASP A 29 -12.98 1.74 -1.19
N LEU A 30 -12.34 1.28 -2.26
CA LEU A 30 -11.44 2.10 -3.08
C LEU A 30 -12.10 3.38 -3.62
N LYS A 31 -13.42 3.37 -3.80
CA LYS A 31 -14.18 4.55 -4.28
C LYS A 31 -14.11 5.73 -3.31
N GLN A 32 -13.70 5.51 -2.06
CA GLN A 32 -13.48 6.56 -1.07
C GLN A 32 -12.16 7.31 -1.29
N PHE A 33 -11.27 6.78 -2.13
CA PHE A 33 -9.96 7.36 -2.41
C PHE A 33 -9.90 7.93 -3.83
N LYS A 34 -9.16 9.03 -3.98
CA LYS A 34 -8.78 9.54 -5.31
C LYS A 34 -7.52 8.79 -5.76
N LEU A 35 -7.70 7.68 -6.46
CA LEU A 35 -6.60 6.90 -7.01
C LEU A 35 -6.18 7.45 -8.39
N PRO A 36 -4.87 7.53 -8.67
CA PRO A 36 -4.37 7.76 -10.02
C PRO A 36 -4.91 6.71 -10.99
N LYS A 37 -5.12 7.12 -12.25
CA LYS A 37 -5.51 6.19 -13.32
C LYS A 37 -4.31 5.43 -13.90
N GLN A 38 -3.15 6.06 -13.88
CA GLN A 38 -1.90 5.55 -14.42
C GLN A 38 -0.80 5.88 -13.42
N PHE A 39 0.05 4.90 -13.14
CA PHE A 39 1.11 5.02 -12.16
C PHE A 39 2.47 5.05 -12.85
N LEU A 40 3.36 5.88 -12.32
CA LEU A 40 4.79 5.87 -12.62
C LEU A 40 5.56 5.63 -11.32
N PHE A 41 6.72 5.01 -11.38
CA PHE A 41 7.67 4.93 -10.26
C PHE A 41 9.08 5.23 -10.75
N LEU A 42 9.97 5.65 -9.85
CA LEU A 42 11.39 5.80 -10.15
C LEU A 42 12.11 4.49 -9.85
N ALA A 43 13.07 4.10 -10.69
CA ALA A 43 13.81 2.85 -10.53
C ALA A 43 14.49 2.75 -9.16
N ASN A 44 15.03 3.86 -8.66
CA ASN A 44 15.69 3.96 -7.34
C ASN A 44 14.72 4.01 -6.14
N GLU A 45 13.41 4.07 -6.37
CA GLU A 45 12.38 4.18 -5.32
C GLU A 45 11.61 2.87 -5.08
N VAL A 46 12.22 1.74 -5.46
CA VAL A 46 11.73 0.41 -5.15
C VAL A 46 12.47 -0.15 -3.94
N SER A 47 11.73 -0.66 -2.97
CA SER A 47 12.31 -1.34 -1.81
C SER A 47 11.85 -2.79 -1.73
N ILE A 48 12.80 -3.67 -1.42
CA ILE A 48 12.58 -5.11 -1.35
C ILE A 48 12.94 -5.55 0.06
N LYS A 49 12.05 -6.31 0.69
CA LYS A 49 12.26 -6.86 2.03
C LYS A 49 11.98 -8.36 2.02
N ALA A 50 12.92 -9.16 2.47
CA ALA A 50 12.69 -10.59 2.71
C ALA A 50 11.69 -10.79 3.85
N GLU A 51 10.70 -11.63 3.62
CA GLU A 51 9.72 -12.02 4.63
C GLU A 51 10.37 -12.98 5.64
N LYS A 52 10.01 -12.78 6.91
CA LYS A 52 10.56 -13.56 8.03
C LYS A 52 9.41 -14.02 8.91
N GLU A 53 9.37 -15.31 9.16
CA GLU A 53 8.40 -15.91 10.07
C GLU A 53 9.06 -16.24 11.41
N ARG A 54 8.33 -16.05 12.49
CA ARG A 54 8.79 -16.40 13.83
C ARG A 54 8.43 -17.85 14.11
N THR A 55 9.45 -18.68 14.30
CA THR A 55 9.29 -20.08 14.68
C THR A 55 8.69 -20.23 16.08
N PRO A 56 8.12 -21.40 16.42
CA PRO A 56 7.67 -21.69 17.78
C PRO A 56 8.77 -21.56 18.85
N LEU A 57 10.04 -21.70 18.45
CA LEU A 57 11.22 -21.54 19.29
C LEU A 57 11.65 -20.06 19.45
N GLY A 58 10.96 -19.14 18.78
CA GLY A 58 11.17 -17.69 18.87
C GLY A 58 12.20 -17.13 17.88
N GLU A 59 12.84 -17.96 17.06
CA GLU A 59 13.79 -17.55 16.02
C GLU A 59 13.06 -17.02 14.77
N TYR A 60 13.63 -16.02 14.10
CA TYR A 60 13.12 -15.53 12.82
C TYR A 60 13.81 -16.25 11.67
N VAL A 61 13.03 -16.93 10.84
CA VAL A 61 13.52 -17.68 9.67
C VAL A 61 12.95 -17.04 8.41
N GLU A 62 13.77 -16.94 7.36
CA GLU A 62 13.33 -16.41 6.07
C GLU A 62 12.37 -17.38 5.39
N THR A 63 11.25 -16.87 4.90
CA THR A 63 10.19 -17.67 4.27
C THR A 63 10.49 -18.01 2.82
N GLY A 64 11.54 -17.44 2.24
CA GLY A 64 11.86 -17.52 0.81
C GLY A 64 11.02 -16.58 -0.06
N THR A 65 10.06 -15.85 0.53
CA THR A 65 9.25 -14.85 -0.16
C THR A 65 9.74 -13.44 0.18
N THR A 66 9.36 -12.48 -0.66
CA THR A 66 9.71 -11.07 -0.48
C THR A 66 8.48 -10.18 -0.55
N THR A 67 8.57 -9.04 0.11
CA THR A 67 7.64 -7.93 -0.07
C THR A 67 8.32 -6.83 -0.86
N ILE A 68 7.73 -6.48 -2.00
CA ILE A 68 8.20 -5.42 -2.88
C ILE A 68 7.32 -4.20 -2.64
N THR A 69 7.93 -3.06 -2.36
CA THR A 69 7.23 -1.81 -2.10
C THR A 69 7.65 -0.76 -3.11
N PHE A 70 6.68 -0.26 -3.87
CA PHE A 70 6.86 0.81 -4.84
C PHE A 70 6.35 2.13 -4.26
N LYS A 71 7.14 3.19 -4.41
CA LYS A 71 6.61 4.55 -4.34
C LYS A 71 6.15 4.95 -5.73
N VAL A 72 4.87 5.26 -5.85
CA VAL A 72 4.26 5.56 -7.15
C VAL A 72 3.63 6.93 -7.20
N TYR A 73 3.67 7.52 -8.37
CA TYR A 73 3.17 8.85 -8.69
C TYR A 73 2.04 8.76 -9.71
N ASP A 74 1.19 9.78 -9.73
CA ASP A 74 0.22 9.95 -10.81
C ASP A 74 0.94 10.41 -12.07
N ARG A 75 0.85 9.62 -13.15
CA ARG A 75 1.46 9.94 -14.45
C ARG A 75 1.10 11.35 -14.92
N ALA A 76 -0.17 11.75 -14.79
CA ALA A 76 -0.62 13.05 -15.25
C ALA A 76 0.01 14.21 -14.47
N LEU A 77 0.28 14.03 -13.18
CA LEU A 77 0.93 15.05 -12.35
C LEU A 77 2.43 15.15 -12.67
N VAL A 78 3.10 14.01 -12.89
CA VAL A 78 4.52 13.97 -13.27
C VAL A 78 4.71 14.66 -14.63
N GLU A 79 3.92 14.30 -15.63
CA GLU A 79 3.98 14.90 -16.98
C GLU A 79 3.74 16.40 -16.93
N LEU A 80 2.76 16.85 -16.12
CA LEU A 80 2.49 18.28 -15.93
C LEU A 80 3.67 19.00 -15.26
N ALA A 81 4.28 18.40 -14.23
CA ALA A 81 5.42 18.97 -13.53
C ALA A 81 6.64 19.11 -14.45
N ILE A 82 6.95 18.07 -15.25
CA ILE A 82 8.04 18.09 -16.23
C ILE A 82 7.79 19.19 -17.27
N THR A 83 6.56 19.27 -17.81
CA THR A 83 6.18 20.30 -18.80
C THR A 83 6.38 21.73 -18.26
N ASN A 84 6.12 21.94 -16.96
CA ASN A 84 6.29 23.22 -16.30
C ASN A 84 7.66 23.42 -15.64
N GLN A 85 8.63 22.52 -15.87
CA GLN A 85 9.98 22.57 -15.28
C GLN A 85 9.97 22.63 -13.74
N LEU A 86 8.98 21.96 -13.12
CA LEU A 86 8.89 21.82 -11.67
C LEU A 86 9.73 20.64 -11.20
N THR A 87 10.30 20.77 -10.00
CA THR A 87 11.10 19.71 -9.34
C THR A 87 10.27 18.87 -8.36
N GLU A 88 8.98 19.18 -8.19
CA GLU A 88 8.08 18.48 -7.29
C GLU A 88 6.94 17.83 -8.08
N TYR A 89 6.81 16.51 -7.95
CA TYR A 89 5.88 15.67 -8.73
C TYR A 89 4.65 15.22 -7.93
N GLY A 90 4.42 15.85 -6.78
CA GLY A 90 3.43 15.44 -5.78
C GLY A 90 3.96 14.38 -4.79
N SER A 91 3.16 14.06 -3.78
CA SER A 91 3.52 13.04 -2.79
C SER A 91 3.31 11.63 -3.35
N PRO A 92 4.30 10.72 -3.26
CA PRO A 92 4.13 9.35 -3.73
C PRO A 92 3.15 8.57 -2.86
N ILE A 93 2.45 7.64 -3.49
CA ILE A 93 1.65 6.61 -2.83
C ILE A 93 2.53 5.38 -2.68
N THR A 94 2.62 4.83 -1.47
CA THR A 94 3.36 3.59 -1.23
C THR A 94 2.45 2.38 -1.44
N ILE A 95 2.78 1.51 -2.40
CA ILE A 95 2.04 0.29 -2.71
C ILE A 95 2.95 -0.92 -2.43
N ALA A 96 2.50 -1.79 -1.52
CA ALA A 96 3.21 -3.02 -1.18
C ALA A 96 2.60 -4.24 -1.89
N ILE A 97 3.46 -5.13 -2.40
CA ILE A 97 3.09 -6.42 -2.97
C ILE A 97 3.82 -7.46 -2.14
N GLU A 98 3.05 -8.26 -1.41
CA GLU A 98 3.58 -9.26 -0.48
C GLU A 98 3.66 -10.63 -1.15
N ASN A 99 4.41 -11.55 -0.55
CA ASN A 99 4.55 -12.94 -1.00
C ASN A 99 5.02 -13.08 -2.45
N GLN A 100 6.03 -12.30 -2.83
CA GLN A 100 6.62 -12.33 -4.17
C GLN A 100 7.85 -13.25 -4.20
N ASP A 101 7.86 -14.16 -5.17
CA ASP A 101 8.95 -15.12 -5.41
C ASP A 101 10.01 -14.57 -6.38
N SER A 102 9.71 -13.48 -7.07
CA SER A 102 10.57 -12.87 -8.08
C SER A 102 10.75 -11.38 -7.83
N LEU A 103 11.96 -10.87 -8.08
CA LEU A 103 12.28 -9.45 -7.98
C LEU A 103 12.00 -8.71 -9.30
N PRO A 104 11.71 -7.40 -9.27
CA PRO A 104 11.59 -6.61 -10.47
C PRO A 104 12.94 -6.50 -11.16
N ILE A 105 12.96 -6.72 -12.48
CA ILE A 105 14.16 -6.55 -13.31
C ILE A 105 14.16 -5.10 -13.79
N LEU A 106 15.13 -4.31 -13.34
CA LEU A 106 15.22 -2.87 -13.64
C LEU A 106 16.51 -2.51 -14.40
N ASP A 107 17.36 -3.47 -14.73
CA ASP A 107 18.69 -3.27 -15.32
C ASP A 107 18.69 -2.53 -16.67
N SER A 108 17.53 -2.49 -17.35
CA SER A 108 17.36 -1.80 -18.62
C SER A 108 16.99 -0.32 -18.48
N TYR A 109 16.80 0.19 -17.27
CA TYR A 109 16.33 1.55 -16.98
C TYR A 109 17.40 2.37 -16.26
N GLU A 110 17.37 3.69 -16.45
CA GLU A 110 18.23 4.61 -15.69
C GLU A 110 17.70 4.81 -14.26
N GLU A 111 18.57 5.17 -13.31
CA GLU A 111 18.19 5.27 -11.88
C GLU A 111 17.12 6.34 -11.63
N ASP A 112 17.13 7.42 -12.40
CA ASP A 112 16.20 8.55 -12.35
C ASP A 112 15.09 8.47 -13.41
N GLU A 113 14.95 7.34 -14.08
CA GLU A 113 13.90 7.14 -15.07
C GLU A 113 12.54 6.87 -14.41
N PHE A 114 11.51 7.57 -14.88
CA PHE A 114 10.12 7.28 -14.54
C PHE A 114 9.59 6.12 -15.38
N ILE A 115 9.30 5.00 -14.72
CA ILE A 115 8.88 3.76 -15.36
C ILE A 115 7.37 3.56 -15.15
N PRO A 116 6.59 3.28 -16.21
CA PRO A 116 5.19 2.90 -16.08
C PRO A 116 4.99 1.61 -15.31
N ILE A 117 3.96 1.59 -14.46
CA ILE A 117 3.56 0.39 -13.73
C ILE A 117 2.04 0.28 -13.64
N THR A 118 1.55 -0.94 -13.73
CA THR A 118 0.14 -1.28 -13.52
C THR A 118 0.01 -2.24 -12.36
N PHE A 119 -0.97 -2.00 -11.48
CA PHE A 119 -1.27 -2.86 -10.34
C PHE A 119 -2.62 -3.56 -10.53
N ASN A 120 -2.69 -4.84 -10.19
CA ASN A 120 -3.95 -5.59 -10.17
C ASN A 120 -4.44 -5.79 -8.74
N ASN A 121 -5.76 -5.72 -8.56
CA ASN A 121 -6.44 -5.94 -7.28
C ASN A 121 -5.89 -5.05 -6.16
N LEU A 122 -5.87 -3.73 -6.40
CA LEU A 122 -5.54 -2.77 -5.36
C LEU A 122 -6.50 -2.92 -4.18
N ALA A 123 -5.97 -2.83 -2.97
CA ALA A 123 -6.74 -2.89 -1.74
C ALA A 123 -6.09 -2.00 -0.68
N VAL A 124 -6.93 -1.35 0.13
CA VAL A 124 -6.51 -0.44 1.19
C VAL A 124 -6.94 -1.02 2.52
N TYR A 125 -5.98 -1.19 3.44
CA TYR A 125 -6.15 -1.83 4.73
C TYR A 125 -5.75 -0.87 5.86
N PRO A 126 -6.39 -0.95 7.04
CA PRO A 126 -5.85 -0.36 8.26
C PRO A 126 -4.49 -0.99 8.59
N LYS A 127 -3.51 -0.16 8.92
CA LYS A 127 -2.17 -0.58 9.29
C LYS A 127 -1.89 -0.28 10.76
N LYS A 128 -1.47 -1.31 11.50
CA LYS A 128 -0.93 -1.13 12.86
C LYS A 128 0.47 -0.54 12.78
N VAL A 129 0.71 0.46 13.60
CA VAL A 129 2.03 1.06 13.79
C VAL A 129 2.36 1.13 15.27
N GLN A 130 3.64 0.95 15.57
CA GLN A 130 4.16 1.12 16.91
C GLN A 130 4.29 2.62 17.19
N LYS A 131 3.58 3.08 18.22
CA LYS A 131 3.61 4.48 18.65
C LYS A 131 3.92 4.53 20.14
N LYS A 132 4.76 5.48 20.53
CA LYS A 132 4.99 5.78 21.93
C LYS A 132 3.76 6.47 22.49
N THR A 133 3.23 5.93 23.58
CA THR A 133 2.08 6.48 24.29
C THR A 133 2.46 6.65 25.75
N TYR A 134 2.06 7.76 26.34
CA TYR A 134 2.30 8.01 27.74
C TYR A 134 1.26 7.26 28.58
N ALA A 135 1.71 6.32 29.39
CA ALA A 135 0.86 5.58 30.33
C ALA A 135 1.62 5.32 31.63
N ASN A 136 0.92 5.43 32.77
CA ASN A 136 1.46 5.15 34.10
C ASN A 136 2.82 5.82 34.41
N GLY A 137 3.00 7.08 33.98
CA GLY A 137 4.21 7.85 34.28
C GLY A 137 5.41 7.57 33.36
N SER A 138 5.24 6.76 32.31
CA SER A 138 6.32 6.41 31.37
C SER A 138 5.83 6.38 29.92
N MET A 139 6.78 6.53 28.98
CA MET A 139 6.51 6.30 27.56
C MET A 139 6.61 4.81 27.28
N ILE A 140 5.49 4.19 26.93
CA ILE A 140 5.43 2.79 26.52
C ILE A 140 5.17 2.69 25.02
N ASP A 141 5.69 1.64 24.38
CA ASP A 141 5.37 1.36 22.99
C ASP A 141 4.03 0.62 22.90
N THR A 142 3.09 1.19 22.13
CA THR A 142 1.78 0.58 21.89
C THR A 142 1.59 0.35 20.39
N TRP A 143 0.92 -0.74 20.05
CA TRP A 143 0.51 -1.03 18.67
C TRP A 143 -0.90 -0.51 18.45
N GLN A 144 -1.05 0.46 17.55
CA GLN A 144 -2.36 1.05 17.23
C GLN A 144 -2.56 1.18 15.72
N PHE A 145 -3.81 1.02 15.28
CA PHE A 145 -4.19 1.29 13.89
C PHE A 145 -4.23 2.80 13.68
N ALA A 146 -3.23 3.34 12.99
CA ALA A 146 -3.11 4.79 12.79
C ALA A 146 -2.62 5.18 11.38
N GLU A 147 -2.40 4.20 10.51
CA GLU A 147 -2.01 4.41 9.12
C GLU A 147 -2.89 3.56 8.20
N LEU A 148 -2.81 3.86 6.90
CA LEU A 148 -3.37 3.03 5.85
C LEU A 148 -2.23 2.34 5.10
N LYS A 149 -2.42 1.06 4.76
CA LYS A 149 -1.57 0.31 3.85
C LYS A 149 -2.31 0.16 2.53
N VAL A 150 -1.67 0.55 1.44
CA VAL A 150 -2.14 0.22 0.09
C VAL A 150 -1.34 -0.97 -0.38
N SER A 151 -2.02 -1.97 -0.94
CA SER A 151 -1.37 -3.15 -1.51
C SER A 151 -2.03 -3.59 -2.79
N ALA A 152 -1.30 -4.35 -3.58
CA ALA A 152 -1.78 -4.98 -4.81
C ALA A 152 -1.45 -6.47 -4.78
N SER A 153 -2.20 -7.28 -5.51
CA SER A 153 -1.88 -8.71 -5.64
C SER A 153 -0.72 -8.96 -6.60
N THR A 154 -0.67 -8.22 -7.70
CA THR A 154 0.38 -8.34 -8.72
C THR A 154 0.68 -6.98 -9.33
N TYR A 155 1.80 -6.88 -10.03
CA TYR A 155 2.18 -5.69 -10.79
C TYR A 155 2.72 -6.08 -12.18
N LYS A 156 2.71 -5.12 -13.12
CA LYS A 156 3.34 -5.22 -14.44
C LYS A 156 4.12 -3.93 -14.68
N ILE A 157 5.43 -4.05 -14.95
CA ILE A 157 6.31 -2.93 -15.31
C ILE A 157 6.27 -2.76 -16.84
N GLY A 158 6.21 -1.51 -17.30
CA GLY A 158 6.03 -1.16 -18.71
C GLY A 158 4.56 -1.04 -19.14
N GLU A 159 4.33 -0.76 -20.42
CA GLU A 159 2.99 -0.69 -21.03
C GLU A 159 2.39 -2.10 -21.26
#